data_AF-A0A096PAI0-F1
#
_entry.id   AF-A0A096PAI0-F1
#
_cell.length_a   1.000
_cell.length_b   1.000
_cell.length_c   1.000
_cell.angle_alpha   90.00
_cell.angle_beta   90.00
_cell.angle_gamma   90.00
#
_symmetry.space_group_name_H-M   'P 1'
#
loop_
_entity.id
_entity.type
_entity.pdbx_description
1 polymer ?
#
loop_
_entity_poly.entity_id
_entity_poly.type
_entity_poly.pdbx_seq_one_letter_code
_entity_poly.pdbx_strand_id
1 'polypeptide(L)'
;MPRASSRARASTRCDRASGTSRRRRLQRARARRRDVPGATETRDDDDDDDDDDARRPCVVYDVSRALTAYDDVWAWQRGFVHAALRQSTDRWRDVAILCAHPPTVTLGAGSVEAHVKFNLDAPPDGFEVRRCERGGEATYHGPGQLVLYPILNLGADGRARDLRAYTSALEEVALRAMIELGCDASKCHRIDGLTGAWCDGHKLAAVGVRARRWITYHGVALNVCPDLSHFAVVVPCGIDDRPVGSVAQILRGEEGVVSSAFAARVPETRAPMSTRERDELTRRAADAVIRAFADVFHVDVDRRSRAPTPREIDALDLA
;
A
#
# COMPACT_ATOMS: atom_id res chain seq x y z
N MET A 1 29.68 -17.85 63.92
CA MET A 1 29.39 -16.49 64.45
C MET A 1 28.98 -15.61 63.28
N PRO A 2 27.90 -14.82 63.35
CA PRO A 2 26.53 -15.30 63.52
C PRO A 2 25.49 -14.58 62.59
N ARG A 3 24.28 -15.17 62.51
CA ARG A 3 22.93 -14.52 62.39
C ARG A 3 22.56 -13.83 61.06
N ALA A 4 21.31 -13.81 60.61
CA ALA A 4 20.04 -14.45 60.98
C ALA A 4 18.93 -13.99 60.01
N SER A 5 17.85 -14.77 59.92
CA SER A 5 16.44 -14.29 59.92
C SER A 5 15.91 -13.57 58.66
N SER A 6 14.71 -13.82 58.12
CA SER A 6 13.57 -14.65 58.53
C SER A 6 12.54 -14.75 57.38
N ARG A 7 11.81 -15.86 57.40
CA ARG A 7 10.58 -16.19 56.67
C ARG A 7 9.43 -15.20 56.88
N ALA A 8 8.45 -15.19 55.95
CA ALA A 8 7.04 -15.33 56.30
C ALA A 8 6.21 -15.92 55.13
N ARG A 9 5.33 -16.87 55.47
CA ARG A 9 4.33 -17.55 54.64
C ARG A 9 2.99 -16.83 54.74
N ALA A 10 2.12 -16.98 53.75
CA ALA A 10 0.66 -16.89 53.96
C ALA A 10 -0.11 -17.79 52.96
N SER A 11 -0.80 -18.80 53.50
CA SER A 11 -2.08 -19.34 53.05
C SER A 11 -3.04 -19.12 54.25
N THR A 12 -4.36 -18.93 54.15
CA THR A 12 -5.37 -19.83 53.58
C THR A 12 -6.76 -19.16 53.66
N ARG A 13 -7.63 -19.38 52.65
CA ARG A 13 -9.13 -19.50 52.61
C ARG A 13 -10.04 -18.70 53.56
N CYS A 14 -11.18 -18.16 53.07
CA CYS A 14 -12.46 -18.87 52.83
C CYS A 14 -13.64 -17.90 52.51
N ASP A 15 -14.43 -18.27 51.49
CA ASP A 15 -15.85 -18.04 51.16
C ASP A 15 -16.80 -17.20 52.06
N ARG A 16 -17.68 -16.34 51.46
CA ARG A 16 -19.10 -16.64 51.09
C ARG A 16 -19.93 -15.38 50.73
N ALA A 17 -20.75 -15.55 49.67
CA ALA A 17 -22.16 -15.17 49.51
C ALA A 17 -22.64 -13.74 49.10
N SER A 18 -23.27 -13.72 47.90
CA SER A 18 -24.63 -13.24 47.56
C SER A 18 -24.97 -11.73 47.40
N GLY A 19 -25.66 -11.42 46.28
CA GLY A 19 -26.93 -10.66 46.34
C GLY A 19 -27.07 -9.34 45.56
N THR A 20 -27.57 -9.42 44.33
CA THR A 20 -28.67 -8.62 43.72
C THR A 20 -28.78 -7.08 43.89
N SER A 21 -28.76 -6.42 42.72
CA SER A 21 -29.83 -5.55 42.16
C SER A 21 -30.09 -4.11 42.65
N ARG A 22 -30.23 -3.24 41.64
CA ARG A 22 -31.27 -2.20 41.44
C ARG A 22 -31.34 -0.98 42.37
N ARG A 23 -31.12 0.16 41.69
CA ARG A 23 -31.99 1.35 41.57
C ARG A 23 -32.25 2.26 42.80
N ARG A 24 -31.95 3.55 42.53
CA ARG A 24 -32.76 4.77 42.79
C ARG A 24 -32.92 5.24 44.24
N ARG A 25 -32.49 6.49 44.47
CA ARG A 25 -33.18 7.48 45.33
C ARG A 25 -33.09 8.86 44.65
N LEU A 26 -34.23 9.44 44.22
CA LEU A 26 -35.14 10.37 44.92
C LEU A 26 -34.67 11.83 44.73
N GLN A 27 -35.30 12.65 43.87
CA GLN A 27 -36.61 13.35 43.98
C GLN A 27 -36.63 14.60 44.88
N ARG A 28 -37.38 15.61 44.37
CA ARG A 28 -38.08 16.77 44.99
C ARG A 28 -37.37 18.12 44.80
N ALA A 29 -38.03 19.23 44.46
CA ALA A 29 -39.44 19.65 44.60
C ALA A 29 -39.85 20.61 43.44
N ARG A 30 -41.05 20.48 42.83
CA ARG A 30 -42.31 21.28 43.04
C ARG A 30 -42.08 22.80 43.25
N ALA A 31 -42.81 23.76 42.70
CA ALA A 31 -43.90 23.87 41.72
C ALA A 31 -44.22 25.40 41.61
N ARG A 32 -44.72 25.91 40.48
CA ARG A 32 -45.81 26.93 40.37
C ARG A 32 -46.14 27.22 38.91
N ARG A 33 -47.44 27.43 38.68
CA ARG A 33 -48.20 27.40 37.41
C ARG A 33 -48.26 28.75 36.70
N ARG A 34 -48.46 28.76 35.38
CA ARG A 34 -49.55 29.50 34.67
C ARG A 34 -49.61 29.10 33.18
N ASP A 35 -50.82 28.81 32.71
CA ASP A 35 -51.22 28.48 31.33
C ASP A 35 -51.27 29.71 30.42
N VAL A 36 -50.87 29.59 29.13
CA VAL A 36 -51.53 30.16 27.92
C VAL A 36 -51.10 29.31 26.69
N PRO A 37 -51.99 29.00 25.72
CA PRO A 37 -51.75 28.04 24.64
C PRO A 37 -51.27 28.70 23.33
N GLY A 38 -50.46 27.96 22.57
CA GLY A 38 -50.04 28.36 21.22
C GLY A 38 -49.22 27.26 20.57
N ALA A 39 -49.89 26.37 19.84
CA ALA A 39 -49.25 25.43 18.95
C ALA A 39 -48.59 26.20 17.80
N THR A 40 -47.29 25.97 17.60
CA THR A 40 -46.62 26.14 16.30
C THR A 40 -45.55 25.06 16.21
N GLU A 41 -45.89 24.07 15.39
CA GLU A 41 -45.06 23.25 14.51
C GLU A 41 -43.57 23.19 14.83
N THR A 42 -43.14 21.97 15.15
CA THR A 42 -41.78 21.47 14.99
C THR A 42 -41.25 21.83 13.61
N ARG A 43 -40.18 22.62 13.56
CA ARG A 43 -39.27 22.62 12.42
C ARG A 43 -38.36 21.41 12.60
N ASP A 44 -38.44 20.51 11.63
CA ASP A 44 -37.50 19.42 11.46
C ASP A 44 -36.13 20.05 11.16
N ASP A 45 -35.26 20.05 12.18
CA ASP A 45 -33.82 20.27 12.00
C ASP A 45 -33.20 18.89 11.78
N ASP A 46 -33.37 18.32 10.58
CA ASP A 46 -32.74 17.08 10.12
C ASP A 46 -32.25 17.27 8.66
N ASP A 47 -31.27 18.15 8.45
CA ASP A 47 -30.59 18.30 7.16
C ASP A 47 -29.12 18.76 7.38
N ASP A 48 -28.32 17.97 8.11
CA ASP A 48 -26.91 18.30 8.40
C ASP A 48 -25.95 17.09 8.34
N ASP A 49 -26.23 16.07 7.51
CA ASP A 49 -25.38 14.85 7.44
C ASP A 49 -25.02 14.36 6.01
N ASP A 50 -25.11 15.19 4.97
CA ASP A 50 -24.92 14.73 3.56
C ASP A 50 -23.67 15.26 2.83
N ASP A 51 -22.68 15.84 3.51
CA ASP A 51 -21.48 16.43 2.86
C ASP A 51 -20.16 15.63 3.06
N ASP A 52 -20.19 14.43 3.66
CA ASP A 52 -18.97 13.67 4.05
C ASP A 52 -18.51 12.57 3.07
N ASP A 53 -19.09 12.45 1.86
CA ASP A 53 -18.73 11.40 0.86
C ASP A 53 -18.17 11.93 -0.47
N ALA A 54 -17.76 13.20 -0.53
CA ALA A 54 -17.19 13.77 -1.74
C ALA A 54 -15.77 13.21 -2.01
N ARG A 55 -15.67 12.22 -2.91
CA ARG A 55 -14.38 11.66 -3.37
C ARG A 55 -13.50 12.73 -4.02
N ARG A 56 -12.21 12.76 -3.65
CA ARG A 56 -11.25 13.72 -4.26
C ARG A 56 -10.95 13.34 -5.71
N PRO A 57 -10.90 14.29 -6.65
CA PRO A 57 -10.57 13.98 -8.03
C PRO A 57 -9.10 13.57 -8.17
N CYS A 58 -8.84 12.50 -8.90
CA CYS A 58 -7.51 11.97 -9.17
C CYS A 58 -7.35 11.61 -10.66
N VAL A 59 -6.22 11.97 -11.27
CA VAL A 59 -5.86 11.51 -12.62
C VAL A 59 -4.92 10.32 -12.52
N VAL A 60 -5.27 9.21 -13.16
CA VAL A 60 -4.40 8.03 -13.23
C VAL A 60 -3.86 7.89 -14.64
N TYR A 61 -2.56 8.11 -14.82
CA TYR A 61 -1.86 7.82 -16.07
C TYR A 61 -1.50 6.33 -16.10
N ASP A 62 -2.30 5.56 -16.82
CA ASP A 62 -2.08 4.15 -17.08
C ASP A 62 -1.27 3.96 -18.36
N VAL A 63 0.04 3.81 -18.19
CA VAL A 63 0.98 3.50 -19.26
C VAL A 63 1.46 2.05 -19.18
N SER A 64 0.78 1.19 -18.41
CA SER A 64 1.25 -0.17 -18.13
C SER A 64 1.14 -1.13 -19.32
N ARG A 65 0.57 -0.69 -20.45
CA ARG A 65 0.47 -1.46 -21.69
C ARG A 65 1.80 -1.58 -22.44
N ALA A 66 2.79 -0.76 -22.09
CA ALA A 66 4.14 -0.84 -22.64
C ALA A 66 5.17 -0.69 -21.52
N LEU A 67 6.38 -1.18 -21.76
CA LEU A 67 7.49 -0.97 -20.84
C LEU A 67 7.93 0.49 -20.93
N THR A 68 8.04 1.15 -19.78
CA THR A 68 8.50 2.54 -19.69
C THR A 68 9.79 2.57 -18.89
N ALA A 69 10.81 3.26 -19.38
CA ALA A 69 12.11 3.36 -18.69
C ALA A 69 11.93 3.94 -17.28
N TYR A 70 12.73 3.46 -16.33
CA TYR A 70 12.61 3.89 -14.93
C TYR A 70 12.81 5.41 -14.79
N ASP A 71 13.80 5.96 -15.49
CA ASP A 71 14.17 7.37 -15.41
C ASP A 71 13.08 8.30 -15.97
N ASP A 72 12.35 7.86 -17.00
CA ASP A 72 11.23 8.62 -17.57
C ASP A 72 10.08 8.76 -16.55
N VAL A 73 9.68 7.64 -15.93
CA VAL A 73 8.62 7.66 -14.92
C VAL A 73 9.07 8.40 -13.66
N TRP A 74 10.34 8.28 -13.29
CA TRP A 74 10.91 9.04 -12.18
C TRP A 74 10.90 10.55 -12.47
N ALA A 75 11.22 10.97 -13.69
CA ALA A 75 11.12 12.36 -14.11
C ALA A 75 9.67 12.88 -14.03
N TRP A 76 8.68 12.08 -14.45
CA TRP A 76 7.26 12.44 -14.31
C TRP A 76 6.84 12.60 -12.86
N GLN A 77 7.21 11.65 -11.99
CA GLN A 77 6.95 11.74 -10.55
C GLN A 77 7.52 13.03 -9.95
N ARG A 78 8.78 13.34 -10.26
CA ARG A 78 9.45 14.57 -9.80
C ARG A 78 8.74 15.82 -10.32
N GLY A 79 8.32 15.81 -11.58
CA GLY A 79 7.52 16.86 -12.19
C GLY A 79 6.24 17.13 -11.43
N PHE A 80 5.42 16.10 -11.19
CA PHE A 80 4.17 16.23 -10.44
C PHE A 80 4.40 16.65 -8.99
N VAL A 81 5.42 16.11 -8.31
CA VAL A 81 5.79 16.56 -6.95
C VAL A 81 6.16 18.05 -6.96
N HIS A 82 6.93 18.52 -7.94
CA HIS A 82 7.28 19.93 -8.04
C HIS A 82 6.06 20.81 -8.31
N ALA A 83 5.15 20.39 -9.19
CA ALA A 83 3.91 21.12 -9.46
C ALA A 83 3.02 21.21 -8.21
N ALA A 84 2.84 20.10 -7.48
CA ALA A 84 2.05 20.05 -6.25
C ALA A 84 2.58 20.99 -5.17
N LEU A 85 3.91 21.11 -5.06
CA LEU A 85 4.56 21.96 -4.06
C LEU A 85 4.44 23.47 -4.33
N ARG A 86 4.07 23.86 -5.55
CA ARG A 86 3.84 25.26 -5.93
C ARG A 86 2.40 25.71 -5.72
N GLN A 87 1.49 24.77 -5.50
CA GLN A 87 0.07 25.03 -5.27
C GLN A 87 -0.28 25.06 -3.78
N SER A 88 -1.40 25.70 -3.45
CA SER A 88 -2.04 25.51 -2.15
C SER A 88 -2.59 24.09 -2.03
N THR A 89 -2.65 23.57 -0.81
CA THR A 89 -3.06 22.19 -0.52
C THR A 89 -4.41 21.81 -1.12
N ASP A 90 -5.31 22.78 -1.24
CA ASP A 90 -6.72 22.54 -1.56
C ASP A 90 -7.02 22.63 -3.06
N ARG A 91 -6.05 23.11 -3.87
CA ARG A 91 -6.18 23.21 -5.33
C ARG A 91 -5.52 22.07 -6.09
N TRP A 92 -4.64 21.31 -5.43
CA TRP A 92 -3.98 20.18 -6.05
C TRP A 92 -4.98 19.04 -6.35
N ARG A 93 -5.04 18.67 -7.63
CA ARG A 93 -5.67 17.42 -8.07
C ARG A 93 -4.67 16.28 -7.94
N ASP A 94 -5.04 15.22 -7.22
CA ASP A 94 -4.15 14.08 -7.03
C ASP A 94 -3.81 13.40 -8.35
N VAL A 95 -2.62 12.81 -8.42
CA VAL A 95 -2.15 12.10 -9.61
C VAL A 95 -1.64 10.72 -9.19
N ALA A 96 -1.84 9.70 -10.03
CA ALA A 96 -1.09 8.46 -9.93
C ALA A 96 -0.59 8.02 -11.31
N ILE A 97 0.50 7.26 -11.33
CA ILE A 97 1.06 6.64 -12.54
C ILE A 97 1.05 5.14 -12.33
N LEU A 98 0.42 4.40 -13.24
CA LEU A 98 0.51 2.94 -13.32
C LEU A 98 1.38 2.57 -14.52
N CYS A 99 2.45 1.82 -14.28
CA CYS A 99 3.40 1.44 -15.32
C CYS A 99 3.96 0.03 -15.12
N ALA A 100 4.72 -0.42 -16.12
CA ALA A 100 5.64 -1.55 -16.03
C ALA A 100 7.00 -1.10 -16.55
N HIS A 101 8.08 -1.58 -15.95
CA HIS A 101 9.45 -1.22 -16.32
C HIS A 101 10.12 -2.33 -17.13
N PRO A 102 11.13 -2.01 -17.97
CA PRO A 102 12.17 -2.97 -18.34
C PRO A 102 12.86 -3.57 -17.08
N PRO A 103 13.70 -4.61 -17.23
CA PRO A 103 14.49 -5.12 -16.13
C PRO A 103 15.32 -4.01 -15.46
N THR A 104 14.98 -3.67 -14.22
CA THR A 104 15.60 -2.58 -13.46
C THR A 104 15.75 -2.99 -12.01
N VAL A 105 16.96 -2.89 -11.47
CA VAL A 105 17.24 -2.96 -10.03
C VAL A 105 17.25 -1.56 -9.46
N THR A 106 16.43 -1.31 -8.44
CA THR A 106 16.44 -0.04 -7.71
C THR A 106 16.96 -0.22 -6.31
N LEU A 107 17.85 0.67 -5.88
CA LEU A 107 18.43 0.74 -4.55
C LEU A 107 17.77 1.89 -3.80
N GLY A 108 16.84 1.59 -2.89
CA GLY A 108 16.25 2.58 -1.99
C GLY A 108 17.22 3.12 -0.95
N ALA A 109 16.78 4.08 -0.15
CA ALA A 109 17.59 4.80 0.84
C ALA A 109 18.20 3.90 1.94
N GLY A 110 17.60 2.74 2.22
CA GLY A 110 18.14 1.75 3.16
C GLY A 110 19.09 0.72 2.53
N SER A 111 19.33 0.79 1.21
CA SER A 111 20.10 -0.24 0.51
C SER A 111 21.60 -0.12 0.80
N VAL A 112 22.21 -1.24 1.14
CA VAL A 112 23.66 -1.41 1.13
C VAL A 112 24.07 -2.24 -0.09
N GLU A 113 25.27 -1.97 -0.61
CA GLU A 113 25.75 -2.60 -1.86
C GLU A 113 25.89 -4.12 -1.73
N ALA A 114 26.15 -4.61 -0.53
CA ALA A 114 26.20 -6.05 -0.22
C ALA A 114 24.89 -6.80 -0.51
N HIS A 115 23.76 -6.08 -0.67
CA HIS A 115 22.46 -6.68 -0.99
C HIS A 115 22.26 -6.86 -2.51
N VAL A 116 23.26 -6.55 -3.32
CA VAL A 116 23.25 -6.76 -4.77
C VAL A 116 24.26 -7.85 -5.09
N LYS A 117 23.83 -8.92 -5.76
CA LYS A 117 24.68 -10.11 -6.03
C LYS A 117 25.53 -9.97 -7.29
N PHE A 118 25.70 -8.75 -7.78
CA PHE A 118 26.49 -8.43 -8.98
C PHE A 118 27.21 -7.09 -8.80
N ASN A 119 28.22 -6.84 -9.63
CA ASN A 119 28.95 -5.58 -9.62
C ASN A 119 28.07 -4.44 -10.17
N LEU A 120 27.84 -3.39 -9.39
CA LEU A 120 27.00 -2.25 -9.78
C LEU A 120 27.49 -1.54 -11.05
N ASP A 121 28.81 -1.58 -11.32
CA ASP A 121 29.41 -0.99 -12.52
C ASP A 121 29.33 -1.92 -13.74
N ALA A 122 28.93 -3.18 -13.54
CA ALA A 122 28.78 -4.19 -14.58
C ALA A 122 27.54 -5.07 -14.29
N PRO A 123 26.32 -4.50 -14.40
CA PRO A 123 25.10 -5.27 -14.19
C PRO A 123 24.93 -6.36 -15.26
N PRO A 124 24.15 -7.42 -14.97
CA PRO A 124 23.79 -8.41 -15.97
C PRO A 124 23.16 -7.77 -17.21
N ASP A 125 23.38 -8.38 -18.38
CA ASP A 125 22.88 -7.84 -19.65
C ASP A 125 21.38 -7.55 -19.60
N GLY A 126 21.02 -6.33 -20.01
CA GLY A 126 19.64 -5.86 -20.05
C GLY A 126 19.08 -5.34 -18.72
N PHE A 127 19.83 -5.40 -17.62
CA PHE A 127 19.43 -4.80 -16.34
C PHE A 127 19.93 -3.37 -16.19
N GLU A 128 19.02 -2.45 -15.90
CA GLU A 128 19.35 -1.12 -15.42
C GLU A 128 19.53 -1.12 -13.90
N VAL A 129 20.40 -0.26 -13.37
CA VAL A 129 20.59 -0.09 -11.92
C VAL A 129 20.44 1.39 -11.56
N ARG A 130 19.61 1.68 -10.56
CA ARG A 130 19.34 3.05 -10.11
C ARG A 130 19.30 3.16 -8.59
N ARG A 131 20.05 4.12 -8.03
CA ARG A 131 19.84 4.57 -6.65
C ARG A 131 18.68 5.56 -6.62
N CYS A 132 17.78 5.41 -5.67
CA CYS A 132 16.57 6.22 -5.56
C CYS A 132 16.25 6.54 -4.09
N GLU A 133 15.34 7.50 -3.91
CA GLU A 133 15.09 8.14 -2.62
C GLU A 133 14.02 7.42 -1.78
N ARG A 134 13.39 6.37 -2.33
CA ARG A 134 12.35 5.60 -1.65
C ARG A 134 12.87 4.94 -0.38
N GLY A 135 11.98 4.73 0.58
CA GLY A 135 12.25 3.83 1.70
C GLY A 135 12.51 2.38 1.25
N GLY A 136 13.04 1.59 2.17
CA GLY A 136 13.39 0.20 1.95
C GLY A 136 14.72 0.01 1.21
N GLU A 137 15.01 -1.24 0.90
CA GLU A 137 16.29 -1.67 0.36
C GLU A 137 16.23 -1.96 -1.15
N ALA A 138 17.11 -2.80 -1.68
CA ALA A 138 17.14 -3.15 -3.10
C ALA A 138 15.88 -3.93 -3.52
N THR A 139 15.37 -3.66 -4.73
CA THR A 139 14.29 -4.47 -5.35
C THR A 139 14.48 -4.54 -6.86
N TYR A 140 13.84 -5.53 -7.48
CA TYR A 140 13.72 -5.67 -8.92
C TYR A 140 12.35 -5.17 -9.43
N HIS A 141 12.38 -4.57 -10.62
CA HIS A 141 11.24 -4.27 -11.47
C HIS A 141 11.46 -4.86 -12.84
N GLY A 142 10.37 -5.24 -13.52
CA GLY A 142 10.48 -5.75 -14.88
C GLY A 142 9.14 -6.09 -15.52
N PRO A 143 9.16 -6.66 -16.74
CA PRO A 143 7.95 -7.06 -17.45
C PRO A 143 7.09 -8.00 -16.61
N GLY A 144 5.77 -7.78 -16.59
CA GLY A 144 4.83 -8.57 -15.78
C GLY A 144 4.74 -8.13 -14.30
N GLN A 145 5.48 -7.11 -13.87
CA GLN A 145 5.25 -6.41 -12.61
C GLN A 145 4.55 -5.07 -12.87
N LEU A 146 3.45 -4.82 -12.17
CA LEU A 146 2.76 -3.53 -12.22
C LEU A 146 3.22 -2.65 -11.08
N VAL A 147 3.55 -1.40 -11.39
CA VAL A 147 3.99 -0.43 -10.39
C VAL A 147 3.05 0.76 -10.39
N LEU A 148 2.45 1.04 -9.23
CA LEU A 148 1.61 2.21 -8.99
C LEU A 148 2.41 3.22 -8.18
N TYR A 149 2.52 4.43 -8.70
CA TYR A 149 3.13 5.59 -8.06
C TYR A 149 2.07 6.66 -7.77
N PRO A 150 1.47 6.71 -6.58
CA PRO A 150 0.57 7.79 -6.21
C PRO A 150 1.33 9.05 -5.76
N ILE A 151 1.06 10.18 -6.41
CA ILE A 151 1.50 11.53 -6.05
C ILE A 151 0.32 12.23 -5.36
N LEU A 152 0.18 11.93 -4.07
CA LEU A 152 -0.92 12.41 -3.24
C LEU A 152 -0.43 13.49 -2.28
N ASN A 153 -1.28 14.48 -2.04
CA ASN A 153 -1.09 15.39 -0.92
C ASN A 153 -1.72 14.80 0.35
N LEU A 154 -0.91 14.29 1.29
CA LEU A 154 -1.36 13.80 2.59
C LEU A 154 -1.62 14.92 3.59
N GLY A 155 -1.21 16.15 3.26
CA GLY A 155 -1.43 17.33 4.08
C GLY A 155 -2.73 18.06 3.78
N ALA A 156 -3.46 17.64 2.74
CA ALA A 156 -4.77 18.17 2.35
C ALA A 156 -5.88 17.61 3.25
N ASP A 157 -6.99 18.35 3.31
CA ASP A 157 -8.13 18.03 4.18
C ASP A 157 -8.66 16.61 3.95
N GLY A 158 -9.05 15.97 5.06
CA GLY A 158 -9.54 14.59 5.10
C GLY A 158 -8.45 13.50 5.16
N ARG A 159 -7.17 13.84 5.03
CA ARG A 159 -6.07 12.87 5.10
C ARG A 159 -5.21 13.02 6.35
N ALA A 160 -4.83 11.89 6.93
CA ALA A 160 -3.84 11.86 7.99
C ALA A 160 -2.45 12.13 7.44
N ARG A 161 -1.71 13.04 8.10
CA ARG A 161 -0.28 13.25 7.88
C ARG A 161 0.53 12.12 8.52
N ASP A 162 0.33 10.91 8.02
CA ASP A 162 0.94 9.67 8.52
C ASP A 162 1.43 8.79 7.37
N LEU A 163 2.75 8.70 7.23
CA LEU A 163 3.37 7.87 6.19
C LEU A 163 3.24 6.37 6.46
N ARG A 164 3.10 5.94 7.72
CA ARG A 164 2.87 4.53 8.04
C ARG A 164 1.47 4.13 7.62
N ALA A 165 0.46 4.92 7.98
CA ALA A 165 -0.92 4.71 7.53
C ALA A 165 -1.02 4.71 5.99
N TYR A 166 -0.34 5.65 5.33
CA TYR A 166 -0.25 5.69 3.86
C TYR A 166 0.40 4.41 3.27
N THR A 167 1.47 3.92 3.89
CA THR A 167 2.13 2.66 3.48
C THR A 167 1.17 1.48 3.65
N SER A 168 0.48 1.38 4.80
CA SER A 168 -0.52 0.34 5.05
C SER A 168 -1.69 0.40 4.06
N ALA A 169 -2.10 1.59 3.63
CA ALA A 169 -3.11 1.79 2.60
C ALA A 169 -2.62 1.28 1.23
N LEU A 170 -1.36 1.53 0.85
CA LEU A 170 -0.80 0.95 -0.37
C LEU A 170 -0.72 -0.59 -0.33
N GLU A 171 -0.41 -1.17 0.83
CA GLU A 171 -0.51 -2.62 1.02
C GLU A 171 -1.96 -3.11 0.84
N GLU A 172 -2.96 -2.32 1.28
CA GLU A 172 -4.38 -2.63 1.09
C GLU A 172 -4.75 -2.67 -0.39
N VAL A 173 -4.25 -1.70 -1.17
CA VAL A 173 -4.45 -1.67 -2.63
C VAL A 173 -3.96 -2.97 -3.26
N ALA A 174 -2.76 -3.41 -2.89
CA ALA A 174 -2.21 -4.68 -3.39
C ALA A 174 -3.04 -5.89 -2.93
N LEU A 175 -3.44 -5.97 -1.67
CA LEU A 175 -4.24 -7.07 -1.13
C LEU A 175 -5.59 -7.19 -1.87
N ARG A 176 -6.32 -6.09 -2.00
CA ARG A 176 -7.61 -6.06 -2.72
C ARG A 176 -7.45 -6.47 -4.18
N ALA A 177 -6.41 -5.97 -4.85
CA ALA A 177 -6.13 -6.34 -6.23
C ALA A 177 -5.83 -7.85 -6.37
N MET A 178 -5.01 -8.43 -5.49
CA MET A 178 -4.71 -9.86 -5.50
C MET A 178 -5.96 -10.73 -5.30
N ILE A 179 -6.81 -10.35 -4.33
CA ILE A 179 -8.06 -11.05 -4.04
C ILE A 179 -9.01 -10.99 -5.25
N GLU A 180 -9.15 -9.82 -5.86
CA GLU A 180 -9.97 -9.65 -7.07
C GLU A 180 -9.46 -10.49 -8.26
N LEU A 181 -8.14 -10.67 -8.36
CA LEU A 181 -7.52 -11.51 -9.40
C LEU A 181 -7.72 -13.02 -9.17
N GLY A 182 -8.15 -13.41 -7.96
CA GLY A 182 -8.49 -14.78 -7.60
C GLY A 182 -7.60 -15.41 -6.52
N CYS A 183 -6.69 -14.66 -5.91
CA CYS A 183 -5.96 -15.15 -4.75
C CYS A 183 -6.91 -15.38 -3.57
N ASP A 184 -6.69 -16.46 -2.82
CA ASP A 184 -7.49 -16.78 -1.64
C ASP A 184 -7.31 -15.70 -0.56
N ALA A 185 -8.40 -14.99 -0.24
CA ALA A 185 -8.41 -13.92 0.75
C ALA A 185 -7.94 -14.38 2.14
N SER A 186 -8.19 -15.64 2.52
CA SER A 186 -7.74 -16.18 3.82
C SER A 186 -6.22 -16.34 3.91
N LYS A 187 -5.54 -16.35 2.76
CA LYS A 187 -4.08 -16.46 2.65
C LYS A 187 -3.40 -15.12 2.37
N CYS A 188 -4.17 -14.09 2.02
CA CYS A 188 -3.66 -12.74 1.74
C CYS A 188 -3.54 -11.94 3.04
N HIS A 189 -2.34 -11.44 3.36
CA HIS A 189 -2.10 -10.74 4.62
C HIS A 189 -0.91 -9.77 4.57
N ARG A 190 -0.80 -8.95 5.63
CA ARG A 190 0.40 -8.18 5.99
C ARG A 190 1.16 -8.93 7.05
N ILE A 191 2.46 -8.68 7.14
CA ILE A 191 3.31 -9.25 8.19
C ILE A 191 3.91 -8.09 8.97
N ASP A 192 3.71 -8.11 10.29
CA ASP A 192 4.21 -7.04 11.16
C ASP A 192 5.73 -6.92 11.03
N GLY A 193 6.22 -5.68 10.95
CA GLY A 193 7.62 -5.36 10.68
C GLY A 193 8.12 -5.60 9.24
N LEU A 194 7.35 -6.26 8.37
CA LEU A 194 7.75 -6.57 6.99
C LEU A 194 6.83 -5.89 5.96
N THR A 195 7.19 -4.65 5.59
CA THR A 195 6.44 -3.85 4.62
C THR A 195 6.23 -4.57 3.28
N GLY A 196 4.98 -4.59 2.82
CA GLY A 196 4.53 -5.25 1.60
C GLY A 196 3.28 -6.11 1.83
N ALA A 197 2.74 -6.65 0.73
CA ALA A 197 1.59 -7.55 0.77
C ALA A 197 2.01 -8.99 0.41
N TRP A 198 1.42 -9.94 1.14
CA TRP A 198 1.80 -11.35 1.10
C TRP A 198 0.60 -12.22 0.76
N CYS A 199 0.85 -13.34 0.08
CA CYS A 199 -0.15 -14.38 -0.16
C CYS A 199 0.51 -15.75 -0.09
N ASP A 200 -0.09 -16.68 0.66
CA ASP A 200 0.37 -18.07 0.77
C ASP A 200 1.87 -18.19 1.11
N GLY A 201 2.35 -17.35 2.03
CA GLY A 201 3.75 -17.32 2.46
C GLY A 201 4.73 -16.58 1.53
N HIS A 202 4.25 -16.02 0.41
CA HIS A 202 5.09 -15.34 -0.59
C HIS A 202 4.85 -13.83 -0.60
N LYS A 203 5.92 -13.04 -0.80
CA LYS A 203 5.80 -11.59 -1.00
C LYS A 203 5.38 -11.33 -2.44
N LEU A 204 4.16 -10.81 -2.63
CA LEU A 204 3.64 -10.50 -3.97
C LEU A 204 3.69 -9.01 -4.27
N ALA A 205 3.70 -8.14 -3.25
CA ALA A 205 3.87 -6.71 -3.46
C ALA A 205 4.92 -6.09 -2.55
N ALA A 206 5.79 -5.28 -3.13
CA ALA A 206 6.74 -4.43 -2.41
C ALA A 206 6.20 -3.01 -2.32
N VAL A 207 6.29 -2.38 -1.14
CA VAL A 207 5.93 -0.97 -0.94
C VAL A 207 7.17 -0.22 -0.50
N GLY A 208 7.46 0.88 -1.19
CA GLY A 208 8.57 1.76 -0.89
C GLY A 208 8.21 3.17 -1.31
N VAL A 209 8.06 4.06 -0.33
CA VAL A 209 7.53 5.41 -0.54
C VAL A 209 8.52 6.46 -0.08
N ARG A 210 8.33 7.68 -0.57
CA ARG A 210 8.95 8.90 -0.04
C ARG A 210 7.90 10.01 -0.05
N ALA A 211 8.11 11.02 0.78
CA ALA A 211 7.29 12.22 0.74
C ALA A 211 8.13 13.48 0.96
N ARG A 212 7.75 14.56 0.29
CA ARG A 212 8.32 15.90 0.45
C ARG A 212 7.18 16.86 0.79
N ARG A 213 7.24 17.48 1.98
CA ARG A 213 6.14 18.33 2.52
C ARG A 213 4.76 17.67 2.38
N TRP A 214 4.67 16.38 2.74
CA TRP A 214 3.45 15.56 2.64
C TRP A 214 2.94 15.25 1.22
N ILE A 215 3.68 15.62 0.18
CA ILE A 215 3.44 15.13 -1.19
C ILE A 215 4.19 13.82 -1.38
N THR A 216 3.48 12.73 -1.67
CA THR A 216 4.05 11.39 -1.83
C THR A 216 4.63 11.16 -3.23
N TYR A 217 5.54 10.21 -3.33
CA TYR A 217 6.01 9.62 -4.59
C TYR A 217 6.72 8.29 -4.29
N HIS A 218 7.10 7.57 -5.35
CA HIS A 218 7.24 6.11 -5.34
C HIS A 218 5.91 5.46 -4.93
N GLY A 219 5.90 4.21 -4.46
CA GLY A 219 4.62 3.53 -4.26
C GLY A 219 4.72 2.02 -4.07
N VAL A 220 3.86 1.30 -4.79
CA VAL A 220 3.67 -0.15 -4.66
C VAL A 220 3.94 -0.86 -5.97
N ALA A 221 4.68 -1.96 -5.91
CA ALA A 221 4.98 -2.83 -7.05
C ALA A 221 4.37 -4.21 -6.80
N LEU A 222 3.38 -4.59 -7.61
CA LEU A 222 2.68 -5.88 -7.57
C LEU A 222 3.24 -6.83 -8.62
N ASN A 223 3.70 -8.00 -8.17
CA ASN A 223 4.15 -9.09 -9.02
C ASN A 223 2.95 -9.81 -9.61
N VAL A 224 2.58 -9.48 -10.84
CA VAL A 224 1.48 -10.13 -11.55
C VAL A 224 1.96 -11.44 -12.19
N CYS A 225 2.90 -11.35 -13.11
CA CYS A 225 3.56 -12.47 -13.77
C CYS A 225 5.01 -12.16 -14.20
N PRO A 226 5.85 -11.51 -13.36
CA PRO A 226 7.23 -11.26 -13.73
C PRO A 226 8.04 -12.56 -13.78
N ASP A 227 9.18 -12.52 -14.46
CA ASP A 227 10.19 -13.55 -14.30
C ASP A 227 10.76 -13.48 -12.86
N LEU A 228 10.35 -14.42 -12.02
CA LEU A 228 10.76 -14.46 -10.61
C LEU A 228 12.25 -14.82 -10.45
N SER A 229 12.89 -15.44 -11.45
CA SER A 229 14.32 -15.74 -11.40
C SER A 229 15.17 -14.47 -11.35
N HIS A 230 14.67 -13.36 -11.87
CA HIS A 230 15.35 -12.07 -11.83
C HIS A 230 15.42 -11.47 -10.41
N PHE A 231 14.61 -11.94 -9.45
CA PHE A 231 14.79 -11.56 -8.05
C PHE A 231 16.03 -12.20 -7.42
N ALA A 232 16.64 -13.22 -8.04
CA ALA A 232 17.82 -13.88 -7.51
C ALA A 232 19.06 -12.96 -7.50
N VAL A 233 19.11 -11.94 -8.36
CA VAL A 233 20.25 -10.99 -8.46
C VAL A 233 20.25 -9.94 -7.34
N VAL A 234 19.19 -9.87 -6.55
CA VAL A 234 19.04 -8.98 -5.40
C VAL A 234 18.81 -9.82 -4.14
N VAL A 235 19.46 -9.45 -3.04
CA VAL A 235 19.12 -9.92 -1.70
C VAL A 235 18.10 -8.92 -1.14
N PRO A 236 16.82 -9.27 -0.99
CA PRO A 236 15.91 -8.44 -0.20
C PRO A 236 16.28 -8.63 1.26
N CYS A 237 17.00 -7.70 1.89
CA CYS A 237 17.46 -7.95 3.25
C CYS A 237 16.34 -7.75 4.28
N GLY A 238 16.48 -8.53 5.35
CA GLY A 238 15.48 -8.74 6.39
C GLY A 238 14.69 -10.05 6.26
N ILE A 239 14.81 -10.78 5.14
CA ILE A 239 13.93 -11.92 4.83
C ILE A 239 14.62 -13.03 4.00
N ASP A 240 15.86 -13.40 4.34
CA ASP A 240 16.54 -14.54 3.68
C ASP A 240 15.73 -15.85 3.73
N ASP A 241 14.72 -15.93 4.61
CA ASP A 241 13.86 -17.08 4.85
C ASP A 241 12.52 -17.07 4.11
N ARG A 242 12.13 -16.01 3.35
CA ARG A 242 10.80 -15.98 2.70
C ARG A 242 10.82 -15.71 1.20
N PRO A 243 10.05 -16.49 0.43
CA PRO A 243 10.04 -16.40 -1.00
C PRO A 243 9.32 -15.15 -1.53
N VAL A 244 9.80 -14.67 -2.67
CA VAL A 244 9.06 -13.73 -3.52
C VAL A 244 8.17 -14.56 -4.45
N GLY A 245 6.93 -14.10 -4.67
CA GLY A 245 5.97 -14.78 -5.53
C GLY A 245 5.28 -13.83 -6.50
N SER A 246 4.34 -14.38 -7.25
CA SER A 246 3.48 -13.61 -8.17
C SER A 246 2.04 -14.12 -8.16
N VAL A 247 1.09 -13.28 -8.59
CA VAL A 247 -0.32 -13.67 -8.75
C VAL A 247 -0.44 -14.89 -9.67
N ALA A 248 0.26 -14.88 -10.81
CA ALA A 248 0.32 -15.99 -11.74
C ALA A 248 0.74 -17.31 -11.08
N GLN A 249 1.83 -17.28 -10.31
CA GLN A 249 2.34 -18.45 -9.59
C GLN A 249 1.29 -18.99 -8.60
N ILE A 250 0.67 -18.11 -7.79
CA ILE A 250 -0.37 -18.51 -6.83
C ILE A 250 -1.58 -19.12 -7.52
N LEU A 251 -2.11 -18.49 -8.58
CA LEU A 251 -3.29 -18.97 -9.30
C LEU A 251 -3.06 -20.31 -10.01
N ARG A 252 -1.81 -20.61 -10.36
CA ARG A 252 -1.42 -21.88 -10.99
C ARG A 252 -1.07 -22.96 -9.96
N GLY A 253 -0.97 -22.61 -8.68
CA GLY A 253 -0.51 -23.51 -7.62
C GLY A 253 0.96 -23.93 -7.81
N GLU A 254 1.79 -23.01 -8.29
CA GLU A 254 3.22 -23.24 -8.51
C GLU A 254 4.04 -22.88 -7.24
N GLU A 255 5.19 -23.52 -7.04
CA GLU A 255 6.12 -23.12 -5.98
C GLU A 255 6.74 -21.75 -6.32
N GLY A 256 6.93 -20.88 -5.34
CA GLY A 256 7.58 -19.58 -5.55
C GLY A 256 9.09 -19.64 -5.39
N VAL A 257 9.75 -18.48 -5.48
CA VAL A 257 11.23 -18.40 -5.51
C VAL A 257 11.77 -17.90 -4.17
N VAL A 258 12.61 -18.71 -3.52
CA VAL A 258 13.35 -18.32 -2.31
C VAL A 258 14.70 -17.71 -2.72
N SER A 259 14.98 -16.46 -2.34
CA SER A 259 16.22 -15.75 -2.77
C SER A 259 17.52 -16.37 -2.19
N SER A 260 17.44 -17.09 -1.08
CA SER A 260 18.60 -17.70 -0.40
C SER A 260 18.97 -19.10 -0.93
N ALA A 261 18.05 -19.80 -1.61
CA ALA A 261 18.25 -21.16 -2.06
C ALA A 261 18.45 -21.24 -3.58
N PHE A 262 19.51 -20.60 -4.09
CA PHE A 262 20.03 -20.94 -5.42
C PHE A 262 20.84 -22.24 -5.34
N ALA A 263 20.19 -23.31 -4.90
CA ALA A 263 20.64 -24.68 -5.07
C ALA A 263 19.42 -25.61 -4.97
N ALA A 264 19.08 -26.21 -6.11
CA ALA A 264 18.24 -27.39 -6.24
C ALA A 264 16.72 -27.23 -6.03
N ARG A 265 16.05 -26.63 -7.01
CA ARG A 265 15.03 -27.28 -7.88
C ARG A 265 14.16 -26.20 -8.51
N VAL A 266 14.36 -25.95 -9.80
CA VAL A 266 13.27 -25.45 -10.63
C VAL A 266 12.29 -26.63 -10.71
N PRO A 267 11.03 -26.51 -10.24
CA PRO A 267 10.08 -27.59 -10.41
C PRO A 267 9.95 -27.89 -11.91
N GLU A 268 10.33 -29.10 -12.30
CA GLU A 268 9.96 -29.61 -13.62
C GLU A 268 8.42 -29.66 -13.69
N THR A 269 7.87 -29.41 -14.88
CA THR A 269 6.52 -29.82 -15.34
C THR A 269 5.34 -28.85 -15.31
N ARG A 270 5.52 -27.58 -15.72
CA ARG A 270 4.39 -26.85 -16.36
C ARG A 270 4.84 -25.98 -17.52
N ALA A 271 4.10 -26.02 -18.62
CA ALA A 271 4.37 -25.18 -19.79
C ALA A 271 4.38 -23.70 -19.37
N PRO A 272 5.29 -22.86 -19.92
CA PRO A 272 5.30 -21.44 -19.62
C PRO A 272 3.96 -20.81 -20.03
N MET A 273 3.52 -19.82 -19.25
CA MET A 273 2.31 -19.05 -19.57
C MET A 273 2.45 -18.42 -20.95
N SER A 274 1.44 -18.56 -21.80
CA SER A 274 1.45 -17.98 -23.14
C SER A 274 1.44 -16.44 -23.06
N THR A 275 1.93 -15.77 -24.10
CA THR A 275 1.88 -14.30 -24.18
C THR A 275 0.46 -13.77 -24.00
N ARG A 276 -0.54 -14.44 -24.62
CA ARG A 276 -1.94 -14.04 -24.49
C ARG A 276 -2.46 -14.12 -23.04
N GLU A 277 -2.12 -15.17 -22.32
CA GLU A 277 -2.52 -15.32 -20.90
C GLU A 277 -1.85 -14.27 -20.03
N ARG A 278 -0.55 -13.97 -20.26
CA ARG A 278 0.18 -12.92 -19.53
C ARG A 278 -0.42 -11.54 -19.78
N ASP A 279 -0.73 -11.22 -21.04
CA ASP A 279 -1.31 -9.93 -21.42
C ASP A 279 -2.70 -9.75 -20.81
N GLU A 280 -3.51 -10.82 -20.80
CA GLU A 280 -4.85 -10.79 -20.21
C GLU A 280 -4.79 -10.63 -18.68
N LEU A 281 -3.93 -11.40 -18.01
CA LEU A 281 -3.75 -11.30 -16.56
C LEU A 281 -3.22 -9.91 -16.16
N THR A 282 -2.27 -9.37 -16.92
CA THR A 282 -1.71 -8.03 -16.68
C THR A 282 -2.77 -6.94 -16.87
N ARG A 283 -3.63 -7.05 -17.90
CA ARG A 283 -4.73 -6.10 -18.11
C ARG A 283 -5.74 -6.12 -16.96
N ARG A 284 -6.18 -7.32 -16.56
CA ARG A 284 -7.07 -7.50 -15.40
C ARG A 284 -6.43 -6.95 -14.12
N ALA A 285 -5.12 -7.16 -13.94
CA ALA A 285 -4.41 -6.66 -12.76
C ALA A 285 -4.30 -5.13 -12.76
N ALA A 286 -4.12 -4.49 -13.92
CA ALA A 286 -4.14 -3.04 -14.01
C ALA A 286 -5.49 -2.46 -13.58
N ASP A 287 -6.58 -3.07 -14.05
CA ASP A 287 -7.95 -2.68 -13.67
C ASP A 287 -8.20 -2.89 -12.16
N ALA A 288 -7.76 -4.03 -11.61
CA ALA A 288 -7.87 -4.34 -10.19
C ALA A 288 -7.09 -3.35 -9.30
N VAL A 289 -5.85 -3.03 -9.68
CA VAL A 289 -5.01 -2.07 -8.95
C VAL A 289 -5.64 -0.68 -8.96
N ILE A 290 -6.16 -0.22 -10.10
CA ILE A 290 -6.78 1.11 -10.20
C ILE A 290 -8.06 1.19 -9.37
N ARG A 291 -8.93 0.16 -9.43
CA ARG A 291 -10.15 0.10 -8.61
C ARG A 291 -9.83 0.07 -7.12
N ALA A 292 -8.92 -0.82 -6.71
CA ALA A 292 -8.48 -0.90 -5.33
C ALA A 292 -7.88 0.42 -4.83
N PHE A 293 -7.08 1.09 -5.67
CA PHE A 293 -6.55 2.43 -5.36
C PHE A 293 -7.66 3.47 -5.17
N ALA A 294 -8.64 3.52 -6.08
CA ALA A 294 -9.77 4.44 -5.99
C ALA A 294 -10.54 4.26 -4.69
N ASP A 295 -10.81 3.01 -4.31
CA ASP A 295 -11.59 2.70 -3.11
C ASP A 295 -10.81 2.91 -1.81
N VAL A 296 -9.52 2.54 -1.78
CA VAL A 296 -8.69 2.69 -0.56
C VAL A 296 -8.40 4.16 -0.26
N PHE A 297 -8.20 4.98 -1.29
CA PHE A 297 -7.86 6.40 -1.12
C PHE A 297 -9.06 7.33 -1.26
N HIS A 298 -10.26 6.79 -1.46
CA HIS A 298 -11.52 7.52 -1.64
C HIS A 298 -11.38 8.62 -2.72
N VAL A 299 -10.87 8.23 -3.89
CA VAL A 299 -10.68 9.13 -5.03
C VAL A 299 -11.58 8.77 -6.20
N ASP A 300 -11.97 9.78 -6.96
CA ASP A 300 -12.63 9.64 -8.26
C ASP A 300 -11.58 9.65 -9.37
N VAL A 301 -11.51 8.58 -10.17
CA VAL A 301 -10.40 8.33 -11.09
C VAL A 301 -10.75 8.73 -12.53
N ASP A 302 -10.03 9.72 -13.04
CA ASP A 302 -9.90 10.00 -14.48
C ASP A 302 -8.70 9.19 -15.04
N ARG A 303 -8.97 8.03 -15.64
CA ARG A 303 -7.93 7.14 -16.21
C ARG A 303 -7.54 7.59 -17.62
N ARG A 304 -6.24 7.82 -17.83
CA ARG A 304 -5.63 8.22 -19.11
C ARG A 304 -4.62 7.18 -19.57
N SER A 305 -4.75 6.71 -20.82
CA SER A 305 -3.94 5.62 -21.37
C SER A 305 -2.65 6.06 -22.08
N ARG A 306 -2.18 7.28 -21.83
CA ARG A 306 -1.00 7.87 -22.49
C ARG A 306 -0.02 8.43 -21.48
N ALA A 307 1.23 8.58 -21.90
CA ALA A 307 2.23 9.28 -21.12
C ALA A 307 1.80 10.73 -20.81
N PRO A 308 2.12 11.24 -19.62
CA PRO A 308 1.91 12.64 -19.29
C PRO A 308 2.83 13.52 -20.14
N THR A 309 2.29 14.61 -20.67
CA THR A 309 3.08 15.61 -21.39
C THR A 309 3.71 16.59 -20.41
N PRO A 310 4.85 17.24 -20.75
CA PRO A 310 5.41 18.31 -19.93
C PRO A 310 4.38 19.40 -19.64
N ARG A 311 3.56 19.77 -20.64
CA ARG A 311 2.46 20.71 -20.46
C ARG A 311 1.42 20.27 -19.45
N GLU A 312 1.13 18.98 -19.27
CA GLU A 312 0.18 18.53 -18.24
C GLU A 312 0.78 18.50 -16.85
N ILE A 313 2.07 18.14 -16.77
CA ILE A 313 2.83 18.24 -15.53
C ILE A 313 2.88 19.71 -15.08
N ASP A 314 3.12 20.63 -16.03
CA ASP A 314 3.18 22.07 -15.81
C ASP A 314 1.80 22.73 -15.74
N ALA A 315 0.76 22.23 -16.40
CA ALA A 315 -0.58 22.85 -16.37
C ALA A 315 -1.25 22.69 -15.00
N LEU A 316 -0.81 21.71 -14.20
CA LEU A 316 -1.20 21.66 -12.80
C LEU A 316 -0.66 22.88 -12.04
N ASP A 317 0.41 23.54 -12.49
CA ASP A 317 0.99 24.76 -11.89
C ASP A 317 0.08 26.01 -12.00
N LEU A 318 -0.95 25.99 -12.85
CA LEU A 318 -1.73 27.17 -13.25
C LEU A 318 -3.21 27.13 -12.84
N ALA A 319 -3.63 26.18 -11.99
CA ALA A 319 -5.00 26.06 -11.50
C ALA A 319 -5.19 26.56 -10.04
#